data_AF-A0A137QVQ6-F1
#
_entry.id   AF-A0A137QVQ6-F1
#
_cell.length_a   1.000
_cell.length_b   1.000
_cell.length_c   1.000
_cell.angle_alpha   90.00
_cell.angle_beta   90.00
_cell.angle_gamma   90.00
#
_symmetry.space_group_name_H-M   'P 1'
#
loop_
_entity.id
_entity.type
_entity.pdbx_description
1 polymer ?
#
loop_
_entity_poly.entity_id
_entity_poly.type
_entity_poly.pdbx_seq_one_letter_code
_entity_poly.pdbx_strand_id
1 'polypeptide(L)'
;MTAGASKNTDAPTVIDSDPEALTIRDWRQKLQKTFMSPDGPPMEEDTSSISTILTTIEDYDNMIAQYLHFSELSKLICHIAVLNDNQVPRNAEYKFTQRADTLWKK
;
A
#
# COMPACT_ATOMS: atom_id res chain seq x y z
N MET A 1 -28.14 8.57 -30.73
CA MET A 1 -27.06 7.78 -30.12
C MET A 1 -26.23 8.74 -29.29
N THR A 2 -26.38 8.76 -27.97
CA THR A 2 -25.64 9.71 -27.14
C THR A 2 -25.18 9.04 -25.84
N ALA A 3 -23.89 9.28 -25.55
CA ALA A 3 -23.18 9.28 -24.27
C ALA A 3 -22.67 7.97 -23.65
N GLY A 4 -21.41 8.05 -23.20
CA GLY A 4 -20.72 7.13 -22.29
C GLY A 4 -19.19 7.18 -22.48
N ALA A 5 -18.54 8.32 -22.19
CA ALA A 5 -17.68 8.54 -21.00
C ALA A 5 -16.20 8.08 -21.20
N SER A 6 -15.28 9.00 -21.51
CA SER A 6 -14.43 9.75 -20.54
C SER A 6 -13.31 8.94 -19.86
N LYS A 7 -12.09 8.94 -20.43
CA LYS A 7 -10.88 9.69 -19.98
C LYS A 7 -9.57 9.06 -20.50
N ASN A 8 -8.76 9.87 -21.18
CA ASN A 8 -7.30 9.77 -21.29
C ASN A 8 -6.67 9.30 -19.95
N THR A 9 -5.63 8.48 -19.89
CA THR A 9 -4.34 8.59 -20.58
C THR A 9 -3.71 7.21 -20.73
N ASP A 10 -3.23 6.96 -21.95
CA ASP A 10 -2.38 5.88 -22.40
C ASP A 10 -1.05 5.80 -21.62
N ALA A 11 -0.87 4.73 -20.82
CA ALA A 11 0.38 3.96 -20.70
C ALA A 11 0.16 2.61 -19.98
N PRO A 12 -0.76 1.72 -20.43
CA PRO A 12 -0.81 0.36 -19.92
C PRO A 12 0.18 -0.50 -20.72
N THR A 13 1.39 -0.83 -20.24
CA THR A 13 2.12 -2.06 -20.66
C THR A 13 3.51 -2.28 -20.08
N VAL A 14 4.32 -1.26 -19.78
CA VAL A 14 5.73 -1.50 -19.36
C VAL A 14 5.84 -1.85 -17.87
N ILE A 15 5.02 -1.17 -17.06
CA ILE A 15 5.05 -1.21 -15.59
C ILE A 15 4.79 -2.61 -15.04
N ASP A 16 3.89 -3.41 -15.63
CA ASP A 16 3.52 -4.74 -15.11
C ASP A 16 4.68 -5.75 -15.15
N SER A 17 5.64 -5.57 -16.07
CA SER A 17 6.82 -6.43 -16.20
C SER A 17 8.06 -5.86 -15.51
N ASP A 18 7.97 -4.66 -14.92
CA ASP A 18 9.08 -4.11 -14.15
C ASP A 18 9.27 -4.88 -12.84
N PRO A 19 10.50 -5.27 -12.49
CA PRO A 19 10.78 -5.97 -11.24
C PRO A 19 10.35 -5.15 -10.01
N GLU A 20 10.34 -3.83 -10.13
CA GLU A 20 9.89 -2.91 -9.09
C GLU A 20 8.37 -2.97 -8.88
N ALA A 21 7.57 -3.02 -9.96
CA ALA A 21 6.11 -3.16 -9.83
C ALA A 21 5.70 -4.48 -9.20
N LEU A 22 6.39 -5.57 -9.57
CA LEU A 22 6.17 -6.89 -8.98
C LEU A 22 6.43 -6.86 -7.46
N THR A 23 7.49 -6.15 -7.06
CA THR A 23 7.85 -5.97 -5.65
C THR A 23 6.80 -5.13 -4.91
N ILE A 24 6.37 -4.00 -5.48
CA ILE A 24 5.33 -3.12 -4.90
C ILE A 24 3.98 -3.85 -4.80
N ARG A 25 3.66 -4.71 -5.78
CA ARG A 25 2.48 -5.57 -5.75
C ARG A 25 2.55 -6.60 -4.62
N ASP A 26 3.71 -7.23 -4.40
CA ASP A 26 3.92 -8.15 -3.28
C ASP A 26 3.75 -7.44 -1.94
N TRP A 27 4.32 -6.24 -1.79
CA TRP A 27 4.13 -5.39 -0.61
C TRP A 27 2.66 -5.07 -0.35
N ARG A 28 1.91 -4.66 -1.40
CA ARG A 28 0.46 -4.43 -1.31
C ARG A 28 -0.28 -5.69 -0.83
N GLN A 29 0.02 -6.85 -1.40
CA GLN A 29 -0.64 -8.11 -1.04
C GLN A 29 -0.36 -8.50 0.41
N LYS A 30 0.88 -8.33 0.88
CA LYS A 30 1.25 -8.54 2.29
C LYS A 30 0.51 -7.59 3.22
N LEU A 31 0.55 -6.28 2.94
CA LEU A 31 -0.18 -5.27 3.70
C LEU A 31 -1.68 -5.56 3.74
N GLN A 32 -2.28 -5.94 2.62
CA GLN A 32 -3.71 -6.29 2.54
C GLN A 32 -4.00 -7.54 3.38
N LYS A 33 -3.16 -8.57 3.31
CA LYS A 33 -3.31 -9.76 4.14
C LYS A 33 -3.11 -9.45 5.62
N THR A 34 -2.24 -8.53 5.99
CA THR A 34 -2.02 -8.18 7.41
C THR A 34 -3.16 -7.34 7.96
N PHE A 35 -3.65 -6.33 7.23
CA PHE A 35 -4.60 -5.35 7.74
C PHE A 35 -6.07 -5.60 7.35
N MET A 36 -6.31 -6.37 6.30
CA MET A 36 -7.67 -6.66 5.80
C MET A 36 -8.03 -8.16 5.87
N SER A 37 -7.18 -9.02 6.41
CA SER A 37 -7.57 -10.42 6.59
C SER A 37 -8.69 -10.54 7.64
N PRO A 38 -9.76 -11.29 7.33
CA PRO A 38 -10.81 -11.60 8.29
C PRO A 38 -10.35 -12.63 9.35
N ASP A 39 -9.17 -13.24 9.18
CA ASP A 39 -8.67 -14.39 9.95
C ASP A 39 -8.11 -14.02 11.34
N GLY A 40 -8.20 -12.75 11.73
CA GLY A 40 -7.76 -12.26 13.04
C GLY A 40 -6.47 -11.44 12.98
N PRO A 41 -5.97 -11.02 14.15
CA PRO A 41 -4.81 -10.15 14.22
C PRO A 41 -3.57 -10.85 13.63
N PRO A 42 -2.79 -10.19 12.76
CA PRO A 42 -1.56 -10.73 12.21
C PRO A 42 -0.59 -11.22 13.28
N MET A 43 0.18 -12.25 12.93
CA MET A 43 1.25 -12.77 13.76
C MET A 43 2.33 -11.71 14.00
N GLU A 44 3.08 -11.90 15.09
CA GLU A 44 4.21 -11.04 15.45
C GLU A 44 5.24 -10.92 14.31
N GLU A 45 5.46 -12.03 13.60
CA GLU A 45 6.38 -12.13 12.46
C GLU A 45 5.91 -11.33 11.25
N ASP A 46 4.61 -11.36 10.93
CA ASP A 46 4.02 -10.55 9.86
C ASP A 46 4.11 -9.05 10.19
N THR A 47 3.93 -8.69 11.46
CA THR A 47 3.93 -7.30 11.89
C THR A 47 5.29 -6.62 11.69
N SER A 48 6.39 -7.30 12.06
CA SER A 48 7.75 -6.81 11.82
C SER A 48 8.09 -6.74 10.33
N SER A 49 7.61 -7.73 9.56
CA SER A 49 7.76 -7.76 8.10
C SER A 49 7.07 -6.57 7.43
N ILE A 50 5.85 -6.23 7.86
CA ILE A 50 5.11 -5.06 7.37
C ILE A 50 5.82 -3.75 7.71
N SER A 51 6.36 -3.62 8.93
CA SER A 51 7.13 -2.43 9.31
C SER A 51 8.33 -2.21 8.39
N THR A 52 9.05 -3.28 8.06
CA THR A 52 10.17 -3.24 7.13
C THR A 52 9.72 -2.82 5.73
N ILE A 53 8.61 -3.37 5.25
CA ILE A 53 8.02 -3.02 3.94
C ILE A 53 7.66 -1.52 3.90
N LEU A 54 7.00 -0.99 4.93
CA LEU A 54 6.69 0.43 5.01
C LEU A 54 7.95 1.30 5.01
N THR A 55 9.02 0.87 5.69
CA THR A 55 10.31 1.59 5.66
C THR A 55 10.88 1.62 4.24
N THR A 56 10.86 0.48 3.55
CA THR A 56 11.34 0.40 2.16
C THR A 56 10.51 1.30 1.25
N ILE A 57 9.19 1.37 1.45
CA ILE A 57 8.31 2.27 0.69
C ILE A 57 8.58 3.75 1.04
N GLU A 58 8.94 4.07 2.28
CA GLU A 58 9.28 5.44 2.68
C GLU A 58 10.62 5.92 2.10
N ASP A 59 11.59 5.01 1.95
CA ASP A 59 12.94 5.27 1.43
C ASP A 59 12.99 5.26 -0.10
N TYR A 60 12.19 4.39 -0.73
CA TYR A 60 11.88 4.55 -2.14
C TYR A 60 11.21 5.92 -2.32
N ASP A 61 11.64 6.72 -3.28
CA ASP A 61 11.06 8.05 -3.56
C ASP A 61 11.06 8.31 -5.08
N ASN A 62 12.14 7.84 -5.74
CA ASN A 62 12.44 8.12 -7.15
C ASN A 62 11.42 7.62 -8.19
N MET A 63 10.57 6.65 -7.86
CA MET A 63 9.65 6.07 -8.86
C MET A 63 8.22 5.87 -8.36
N ILE A 64 7.95 6.06 -7.08
CA ILE A 64 6.76 5.47 -6.47
C ILE A 64 5.45 6.12 -6.94
N ALA A 65 5.41 7.39 -7.33
CA ALA A 65 4.14 8.05 -7.65
C ALA A 65 3.33 7.32 -8.74
N GLN A 66 4.00 6.79 -9.79
CA GLN A 66 3.32 6.04 -10.85
C GLN A 66 2.93 4.63 -10.41
N TYR A 67 3.83 3.91 -9.72
CA TYR A 67 3.57 2.55 -9.23
C TYR A 67 2.55 2.53 -8.07
N LEU A 68 2.53 3.53 -7.19
CA LEU A 68 1.56 3.69 -6.10
C LEU A 68 0.14 3.80 -6.64
N HIS A 69 -0.02 4.56 -7.73
CA HIS A 69 -1.30 4.71 -8.41
C HIS A 69 -1.68 3.42 -9.15
N PHE A 70 -0.72 2.78 -9.82
CA PHE A 70 -0.94 1.56 -10.60
C PHE A 70 -1.27 0.34 -9.73
N SER A 71 -0.49 0.09 -8.70
CA SER A 71 -0.64 -1.06 -7.80
C SER A 71 -1.82 -0.90 -6.83
N GLU A 72 -2.53 0.23 -6.85
CA GLU A 72 -3.51 0.64 -5.83
C GLU A 72 -2.99 0.60 -4.39
N LEU A 73 -1.66 0.57 -4.21
CA LEU A 73 -1.00 0.62 -2.91
C LEU A 73 -1.35 1.93 -2.20
N SER A 74 -1.48 3.02 -2.96
CA SER A 74 -2.04 4.31 -2.52
C SER A 74 -3.35 4.16 -1.73
N LYS A 75 -4.31 3.40 -2.27
CA LYS A 75 -5.62 3.19 -1.62
C LYS A 75 -5.46 2.40 -0.33
N LEU A 76 -4.58 1.41 -0.32
CA LEU A 76 -4.31 0.58 0.84
C LEU A 76 -3.62 1.37 1.96
N ILE A 77 -2.64 2.22 1.62
CA ILE A 77 -1.96 3.11 2.58
C ILE A 77 -2.98 4.08 3.20
N CYS A 78 -3.82 4.71 2.37
CA CYS A 78 -4.91 5.56 2.87
C CYS A 78 -5.87 4.78 3.78
N HIS A 79 -6.19 3.54 3.43
CA HIS A 79 -7.01 2.67 4.28
C HIS A 79 -6.35 2.42 5.64
N ILE A 80 -5.07 2.04 5.65
CA ILE A 80 -4.30 1.79 6.88
C ILE A 80 -4.23 3.06 7.75
N ALA A 81 -4.06 4.23 7.15
CA ALA A 81 -4.02 5.50 7.88
C ALA A 81 -5.33 5.81 8.63
N VAL A 82 -6.48 5.33 8.14
CA VAL A 82 -7.79 5.51 8.78
C VAL A 82 -8.24 4.31 9.61
N LEU A 83 -7.44 3.24 9.70
CA LEU A 83 -7.76 2.11 10.56
C LEU A 83 -7.66 2.51 12.03
N ASN A 84 -8.54 1.93 12.85
CA ASN A 84 -8.51 2.12 14.30
C ASN A 84 -7.41 1.27 14.94
N ASP A 85 -6.94 1.67 16.12
CA ASP A 85 -5.92 0.92 16.89
C ASP A 85 -6.34 -0.53 17.17
N ASN A 86 -7.65 -0.79 17.33
CA ASN A 86 -8.19 -2.14 17.50
C ASN A 86 -8.08 -3.03 16.24
N GLN A 87 -7.90 -2.43 15.06
CA GLN A 87 -7.75 -3.16 13.78
C GLN A 87 -6.28 -3.29 13.35
N VAL A 88 -5.39 -2.53 13.99
CA VAL A 88 -3.96 -2.49 13.67
C VAL A 88 -3.21 -3.00 14.89
N PRO A 89 -2.91 -4.31 14.98
CA PRO A 89 -2.16 -4.80 16.12
C PRO A 89 -0.75 -4.19 16.13
N ARG A 90 -0.28 -3.90 17.34
CA ARG A 90 1.02 -3.25 17.59
C ARG A 90 1.16 -1.88 16.93
N ASN A 91 0.05 -1.19 16.62
CA ASN A 91 0.12 0.18 16.14
C ASN A 91 0.87 1.10 17.11
N ALA A 92 0.72 0.89 18.42
CA ALA A 92 1.45 1.64 19.43
C ALA A 92 2.99 1.49 19.32
N GLU A 93 3.49 0.34 18.86
CA GLU A 93 4.93 0.04 18.74
C GLU A 93 5.51 0.56 17.42
N TYR A 94 4.83 0.30 16.29
CA TYR A 94 5.35 0.61 14.95
C TYR A 94 4.76 1.86 14.30
N LYS A 95 3.71 2.44 14.91
CA LYS A 95 2.98 3.62 14.43
C LYS A 95 2.56 3.51 12.96
N PHE A 96 2.03 2.35 12.58
CA PHE A 96 1.63 2.05 11.20
C PHE A 96 0.68 3.09 10.62
N THR A 97 -0.34 3.50 11.39
CA THR A 97 -1.30 4.52 10.95
C THR A 97 -0.63 5.86 10.66
N GLN A 98 0.29 6.30 11.54
CA GLN A 98 1.02 7.56 11.41
C GLN A 98 1.99 7.54 10.21
N ARG A 99 2.68 6.42 9.99
CA ARG A 99 3.58 6.24 8.85
C ARG A 99 2.81 6.19 7.54
N ALA A 100 1.69 5.46 7.51
CA ALA A 100 0.80 5.43 6.37
C ALA A 100 0.21 6.81 6.04
N ASP A 101 -0.20 7.59 7.05
CA ASP A 101 -0.67 8.98 6.86
C ASP A 101 0.44 9.88 6.28
N THR A 102 1.67 9.73 6.76
CA THR A 102 2.84 10.48 6.27
C THR A 102 3.15 10.12 4.82
N LEU A 103 3.15 8.83 4.48
CA LEU A 103 3.32 8.31 3.12
C LEU A 103 2.22 8.77 2.18
N TRP A 104 0.98 8.88 2.65
CA TRP A 104 -0.15 9.33 1.84
C TRP A 104 -0.14 10.83 1.56
N LYS A 105 0.36 11.63 2.50
CA LYS A 105 0.48 13.09 2.38
C LYS A 105 1.73 13.55 1.64
N LYS A 106 2.64 12.63 1.36
CA LYS A 106 3.87 12.86 0.60
C LYS A 106 3.57 12.89 -0.90
#